data_AF-A0A9N9HEI9-F1
#
_entry.id   AF-A0A9N9HEI9-F1
#
_cell.length_a   1.000
_cell.length_b   1.000
_cell.length_c   1.000
_cell.angle_alpha   90.00
_cell.angle_beta   90.00
_cell.angle_gamma   90.00
#
_symmetry.space_group_name_H-M   'P 1'
#
loop_
_entity.id
_entity.type
_entity.pdbx_description
1 polymer ?
#
loop_
_entity_poly.entity_id
_entity_poly.type
_entity_poly.pdbx_seq_one_letter_code
_entity_poly.pdbx_strand_id
1 'polypeptide(L)'
;MDPRLKRDQTIDFKRYYLYGFFINLIPIYVFYPIRTIKTIQQSNIGTSSATTMGKVFAERIKAEGVRGFFKGVGVYGLGSISGRLVHFSTYDALRDMVYKGKGSSVGLGWLENRSHSTINALLGTLSAVITSSFMIPFDVISQQLQVSRSPHFSTNNVTQINNTSPTLKRAISTATTSNQPTYIVTPHNTPLTPNINDPHLHSVSLRNNFITRLKPKDVPLHHFLYRGWAAGLLNTISFFPAYFFTYTYTLETLQKNQHPGVMAGAIATFTSAPFDVVKTKIQIAREAGQKELRWWNMAASIVKTEGVKGLFVGMSARMWVIVPLGSLNFWVFEKVRDWSVVKIPLKDE
;
A
#
# COMPACT_ATOMS: atom_id res chain seq x y z
N MET A 1 5.42 14.31 -30.12
CA MET A 1 5.79 15.65 -29.64
C MET A 1 4.59 16.25 -28.95
N ASP A 2 4.74 16.75 -27.72
CA ASP A 2 3.66 17.37 -26.94
C ASP A 2 3.30 18.73 -27.57
N PRO A 3 2.03 18.99 -27.92
CA PRO A 3 1.60 20.23 -28.56
C PRO A 3 1.79 21.50 -27.70
N ARG A 4 2.22 21.38 -26.44
CA ARG A 4 2.38 22.52 -25.50
C ARG A 4 3.82 23.02 -25.34
N LEU A 5 4.82 22.30 -25.83
CA LEU A 5 6.22 22.76 -25.82
C LEU A 5 6.48 23.63 -27.05
N LYS A 6 6.98 24.85 -26.84
CA LYS A 6 7.48 25.67 -27.96
C LYS A 6 8.70 24.97 -28.57
N ARG A 7 8.95 25.18 -29.87
CA ARG A 7 10.05 24.50 -30.61
C ARG A 7 11.44 24.71 -30.00
N ASP A 8 11.61 25.73 -29.15
CA ASP A 8 12.84 26.13 -28.46
C ASP A 8 12.97 25.61 -27.02
N GLN A 9 12.09 24.69 -26.58
CA GLN A 9 12.03 24.24 -25.19
C GLN A 9 12.24 22.73 -25.06
N THR A 10 13.06 22.31 -24.09
CA THR A 10 13.23 20.90 -23.70
C THR A 10 13.06 20.72 -22.20
N ILE A 11 12.75 19.50 -21.77
CA ILE A 11 12.66 19.15 -20.36
C ILE A 11 14.07 18.75 -19.87
N ASP A 12 14.60 19.46 -18.88
CA ASP A 12 15.79 19.02 -18.16
C ASP A 12 15.41 17.82 -17.28
N PHE A 13 15.78 16.64 -17.74
CA PHE A 13 15.49 15.39 -17.05
C PHE A 13 16.02 15.36 -15.61
N LYS A 14 17.20 15.96 -15.33
CA LYS A 14 17.76 15.97 -13.96
C LYS A 14 16.87 16.78 -13.03
N ARG A 15 16.43 17.97 -13.46
CA ARG A 15 15.48 18.81 -12.71
C ARG A 15 14.13 18.13 -12.56
N TYR A 16 13.64 17.50 -13.63
CA TYR A 16 12.37 16.79 -13.62
C TYR A 16 12.33 15.65 -12.61
N TYR A 17 13.36 14.81 -12.56
CA TYR A 17 13.45 13.75 -11.56
C TYR A 17 13.65 14.31 -10.14
N LEU A 18 14.42 15.39 -9.97
CA LEU A 18 14.67 16.00 -8.67
C LEU A 18 13.41 16.69 -8.10
N TYR A 19 12.71 17.50 -8.88
CA TYR A 19 11.44 18.11 -8.48
C TYR A 19 10.35 17.07 -8.31
N GLY A 20 10.31 16.08 -9.21
CA GLY A 20 9.46 14.90 -9.08
C GLY A 20 9.69 14.16 -7.76
N PHE A 21 10.91 14.09 -7.25
CA PHE A 21 11.22 13.43 -5.98
C PHE A 21 10.50 14.09 -4.79
N PHE A 22 10.61 15.42 -4.64
CA PHE A 22 10.07 16.12 -3.47
C PHE A 22 8.56 16.38 -3.58
N ILE A 23 8.07 16.78 -4.75
CA ILE A 23 6.69 17.24 -4.89
C ILE A 23 5.72 16.05 -4.85
N ASN A 24 6.13 14.87 -5.34
CA ASN A 24 5.32 13.65 -5.25
C ASN A 24 5.17 13.09 -3.83
N LEU A 25 5.90 13.60 -2.84
CA LEU A 25 5.67 13.26 -1.43
C LEU A 25 4.44 13.98 -0.88
N ILE A 26 4.12 15.19 -1.35
CA ILE A 26 3.02 16.01 -0.82
C ILE A 26 1.68 15.25 -0.88
N PRO A 27 1.26 14.68 -2.02
CA PRO A 27 0.03 13.89 -2.07
C PRO A 27 0.06 12.69 -1.11
N ILE A 28 1.20 12.04 -0.97
CA ILE A 28 1.35 10.89 -0.07
C ILE A 28 1.11 11.32 1.38
N TYR A 29 1.71 12.42 1.82
CA TYR A 29 1.54 12.95 3.18
C TYR A 29 0.10 13.41 3.44
N VAL A 30 -0.51 14.14 2.49
CA VAL A 30 -1.89 14.64 2.62
C VAL A 30 -2.90 13.50 2.77
N PHE A 31 -2.77 12.44 1.97
CA PHE A 31 -3.71 11.30 2.01
C PHE A 31 -3.29 10.18 2.96
N TYR A 32 -2.15 10.31 3.64
CA TYR A 32 -1.63 9.27 4.54
C TYR A 32 -2.60 8.93 5.68
N PRO A 33 -3.26 9.90 6.37
CA PRO A 33 -4.17 9.58 7.45
C PRO A 33 -5.35 8.67 7.04
N ILE A 34 -5.90 8.89 5.85
CA ILE A 34 -7.00 8.06 5.32
C ILE A 34 -6.51 6.64 5.01
N ARG A 35 -5.27 6.52 4.50
CA ARG A 35 -4.64 5.21 4.30
C ARG A 35 -4.50 4.46 5.62
N THR A 36 -4.02 5.12 6.67
CA THR A 36 -3.91 4.52 8.00
C THR A 36 -5.28 4.06 8.54
N ILE A 37 -6.33 4.88 8.40
CA ILE A 37 -7.70 4.49 8.77
C ILE A 37 -8.13 3.24 8.02
N LYS A 38 -7.96 3.21 6.69
CA LYS A 38 -8.30 2.05 5.85
C LYS A 38 -7.55 0.80 6.30
N THR A 39 -6.24 0.89 6.52
CA THR A 39 -5.42 -0.25 6.93
C THR A 39 -5.83 -0.78 8.31
N ILE A 40 -6.17 0.10 9.26
CA ILE A 40 -6.72 -0.31 10.57
C ILE A 40 -8.09 -0.96 10.40
N GLN A 41 -8.97 -0.39 9.58
CA GLN A 41 -10.30 -0.95 9.30
C GLN A 41 -10.20 -2.36 8.70
N GLN A 42 -9.23 -2.58 7.79
CA GLN A 42 -8.95 -3.89 7.20
C GLN A 42 -8.25 -4.86 8.16
N SER A 43 -7.67 -4.37 9.26
CA SER A 43 -7.00 -5.17 10.29
C SER A 43 -7.93 -5.82 11.30
N ASN A 44 -9.16 -5.34 11.45
CA ASN A 44 -10.13 -5.93 12.38
C ASN A 44 -10.65 -7.25 11.79
N ILE A 45 -10.00 -8.36 12.16
CA ILE A 45 -10.36 -9.71 11.74
C ILE A 45 -11.54 -10.21 12.61
N GLY A 46 -12.62 -10.68 12.00
CA GLY A 46 -13.64 -11.51 12.67
C GLY A 46 -14.57 -10.81 13.68
N THR A 47 -14.42 -9.52 13.96
CA THR A 47 -15.43 -8.77 14.73
C THR A 47 -16.53 -8.30 13.78
N SER A 48 -17.78 -8.72 14.00
CA SER A 48 -18.99 -8.45 13.21
C SER A 48 -19.43 -6.98 13.07
N SER A 49 -18.51 -6.05 12.94
CA SER A 49 -18.81 -4.68 12.56
C SER A 49 -17.70 -4.14 11.68
N ALA A 50 -18.04 -3.91 10.42
CA ALA A 50 -17.38 -2.91 9.59
C ALA A 50 -17.39 -1.59 10.36
N THR A 51 -16.36 -1.35 11.16
CA THR A 51 -16.24 -0.13 11.94
C THR A 51 -16.20 1.03 10.95
N THR A 52 -17.14 1.96 11.09
CA THR A 52 -17.22 3.15 10.23
C THR A 52 -15.91 3.92 10.33
N MET A 53 -15.45 4.51 9.22
CA MET A 53 -14.21 5.30 9.17
C MET A 53 -14.14 6.34 10.30
N GLY A 54 -15.28 6.98 10.63
CA GLY A 54 -15.37 7.94 11.73
C GLY A 54 -15.06 7.33 13.10
N LYS A 55 -15.47 6.09 13.37
CA LYS A 55 -15.16 5.39 14.62
C LYS A 55 -13.67 5.07 14.72
N VAL A 56 -13.07 4.55 13.64
CA VAL A 56 -11.62 4.26 13.59
C VAL A 56 -10.80 5.55 13.77
N PHE A 57 -11.23 6.64 13.13
CA PHE A 57 -10.60 7.96 13.29
C PHE A 57 -10.69 8.47 14.72
N ALA A 58 -11.89 8.45 15.33
CA ALA A 58 -12.13 8.90 16.70
C ALA A 58 -11.34 8.09 17.73
N GLU A 59 -11.28 6.76 17.57
CA GLU A 59 -10.49 5.89 18.44
C GLU A 59 -8.99 6.17 18.28
N ARG A 60 -8.49 6.36 17.05
CA ARG A 60 -7.07 6.61 16.81
C ARG A 60 -6.62 7.97 17.33
N ILE A 61 -7.40 9.02 17.10
CA ILE A 61 -7.07 10.36 17.58
C ILE A 61 -7.11 10.42 19.11
N LYS A 62 -8.07 9.74 19.75
CA LYS A 62 -8.15 9.66 21.22
C LYS A 62 -6.98 8.88 21.82
N ALA A 63 -6.51 7.82 21.16
CA ALA A 63 -5.44 6.97 21.69
C ALA A 63 -4.03 7.52 21.45
N GLU A 64 -3.77 8.15 20.30
CA GLU A 64 -2.40 8.51 19.87
C GLU A 64 -2.26 9.94 19.34
N GLY A 65 -3.35 10.71 19.32
CA GLY A 65 -3.39 12.03 18.70
C GLY A 65 -3.15 11.98 17.18
N VAL A 66 -2.89 13.16 16.61
CA VAL A 66 -2.70 13.34 15.16
C VAL A 66 -1.45 12.59 14.66
N ARG A 67 -0.39 12.51 15.48
CA ARG A 67 0.85 11.81 15.11
C ARG A 67 0.65 10.31 14.88
N GLY A 68 -0.35 9.71 15.52
CA GLY A 68 -0.70 8.30 15.33
C GLY A 68 -1.02 7.96 13.87
N PHE A 69 -1.61 8.90 13.11
CA PHE A 69 -1.98 8.67 11.72
C PHE A 69 -0.78 8.56 10.76
N PHE A 70 0.39 9.07 11.14
CA PHE A 70 1.59 9.14 10.29
C PHE A 70 2.60 8.02 10.55
N LYS A 71 2.26 7.03 11.38
CA LYS A 71 3.13 5.87 11.62
C LYS A 71 3.37 5.10 10.33
N GLY A 72 4.63 4.97 9.93
CA GLY A 72 5.04 4.24 8.72
C GLY A 72 5.14 5.09 7.46
N VAL A 73 4.87 6.41 7.52
CA VAL A 73 4.89 7.29 6.34
C VAL A 73 6.27 7.39 5.70
N GLY A 74 7.33 7.45 6.51
CA GLY A 74 8.71 7.53 5.99
C GLY A 74 9.13 6.28 5.22
N VAL A 75 8.80 5.09 5.73
CA VAL A 75 9.08 3.81 5.05
C VAL A 75 8.30 3.72 3.74
N TYR A 76 7.02 4.08 3.77
CA TYR A 76 6.20 4.07 2.56
C TYR A 76 6.65 5.12 1.54
N GLY A 77 7.01 6.33 1.99
CA GLY A 77 7.53 7.39 1.13
C GLY A 77 8.79 6.94 0.40
N LEU A 78 9.76 6.40 1.14
CA LEU A 78 10.99 5.83 0.57
C LEU A 78 10.70 4.73 -0.46
N GLY A 79 9.78 3.82 -0.12
CA GLY A 79 9.30 2.81 -1.06
C GLY A 79 8.70 3.44 -2.30
N SER A 80 7.69 4.30 -2.17
CA SER A 80 6.99 4.91 -3.31
C SER A 80 7.91 5.62 -4.31
N ILE A 81 8.96 6.29 -3.82
CA ILE A 81 9.94 6.99 -4.66
C ILE A 81 10.79 5.98 -5.42
N SER A 82 11.42 5.06 -4.69
CA SER A 82 12.28 4.05 -5.31
C SER A 82 11.49 3.14 -6.26
N GLY A 83 10.24 2.85 -5.94
CA GLY A 83 9.30 2.11 -6.79
C GLY A 83 9.00 2.83 -8.09
N ARG A 84 8.78 4.15 -8.08
CA ARG A 84 8.60 4.92 -9.32
C ARG A 84 9.85 4.90 -10.19
N LEU A 85 11.05 4.98 -9.60
CA LEU A 85 12.30 4.87 -10.35
C LEU A 85 12.42 3.49 -11.01
N VAL A 86 12.14 2.42 -10.26
CA VAL A 86 12.10 1.04 -10.80
C VAL A 86 11.07 0.93 -11.91
N HIS A 87 9.89 1.53 -11.75
CA HIS A 87 8.84 1.49 -12.77
C HIS A 87 9.28 2.11 -14.09
N PHE A 88 9.77 3.36 -14.06
CA PHE A 88 10.19 4.05 -15.28
C PHE A 88 11.42 3.41 -15.91
N SER A 89 12.43 3.04 -15.11
CA SER A 89 13.63 2.39 -15.66
C SER A 89 13.32 1.04 -16.30
N THR A 90 12.43 0.26 -15.67
CA THR A 90 11.98 -1.03 -16.21
C THR A 90 11.14 -0.84 -17.46
N TYR A 91 10.20 0.11 -17.46
CA TYR A 91 9.39 0.42 -18.63
C TYR A 91 10.27 0.85 -19.81
N ASP A 92 11.22 1.77 -19.59
CA ASP A 92 12.13 2.26 -20.62
C ASP A 92 13.03 1.16 -21.18
N ALA A 93 13.59 0.31 -20.30
CA ALA A 93 14.41 -0.81 -20.73
C ALA A 93 13.62 -1.82 -21.58
N LEU A 94 12.43 -2.22 -21.13
CA LEU A 94 11.58 -3.16 -21.87
C LEU A 94 11.11 -2.56 -23.19
N ARG A 95 10.76 -1.27 -23.19
CA ARG A 95 10.35 -0.53 -24.38
C ARG A 95 11.47 -0.50 -25.41
N ASP A 96 12.68 -0.16 -24.99
CA ASP A 96 13.86 -0.12 -25.85
C ASP A 96 14.16 -1.50 -26.46
N MET A 97 14.04 -2.58 -25.68
CA MET A 97 14.21 -3.95 -26.16
C MET A 97 13.16 -4.32 -27.23
N VAL A 98 11.87 -4.03 -27.00
CA VAL A 98 10.80 -4.36 -27.96
C VAL A 98 10.94 -3.55 -29.25
N TYR A 99 11.19 -2.24 -29.18
CA TYR A 99 11.31 -1.40 -30.38
C TYR A 99 12.59 -1.67 -31.19
N LYS A 100 13.66 -2.16 -30.57
CA LYS A 100 14.91 -2.56 -31.26
C LYS A 100 14.88 -3.99 -31.81
N GLY A 101 13.72 -4.66 -31.81
CA GLY A 101 13.60 -6.05 -32.29
C GLY A 101 14.33 -7.08 -31.40
N LYS A 102 14.59 -6.72 -30.14
CA LYS A 102 15.22 -7.60 -29.13
C LYS A 102 14.19 -8.11 -28.12
N GLY A 103 12.90 -7.91 -28.33
CA GLY A 103 11.83 -8.36 -27.44
C GLY A 103 11.82 -9.88 -27.28
N SER A 104 12.20 -10.62 -28.32
CA SER A 104 12.35 -12.09 -28.26
C SER A 104 13.32 -12.56 -27.16
N SER A 105 14.35 -11.77 -26.83
CA SER A 105 15.33 -12.12 -25.77
C SER A 105 14.73 -12.13 -24.35
N VAL A 106 13.63 -11.41 -24.15
CA VAL A 106 12.91 -11.32 -22.88
C VAL A 106 11.54 -12.00 -22.93
N GLY A 107 11.29 -12.83 -23.94
CA GLY A 107 10.00 -13.52 -24.13
C GLY A 107 8.86 -12.60 -24.59
N LEU A 108 9.17 -11.39 -25.04
CA LEU A 108 8.22 -10.37 -25.50
C LEU A 108 8.23 -10.18 -27.02
N GLY A 109 8.82 -11.09 -27.80
CA GLY A 109 8.88 -10.99 -29.26
C GLY A 109 7.49 -10.89 -29.91
N TRP A 110 6.48 -11.49 -29.29
CA TRP A 110 5.08 -11.41 -29.74
C TRP A 110 4.45 -10.01 -29.65
N LEU A 111 5.07 -9.08 -28.91
CA LEU A 111 4.64 -7.69 -28.81
C LEU A 111 5.13 -6.82 -29.96
N GLU A 112 6.21 -7.21 -30.65
CA GLU A 112 6.88 -6.36 -31.65
C GLU A 112 5.96 -5.97 -32.81
N ASN A 113 5.00 -6.84 -33.16
CA ASN A 113 4.04 -6.63 -34.25
C ASN A 113 2.66 -6.11 -33.79
N ARG A 114 2.53 -5.62 -32.54
CA ARG A 114 1.25 -5.12 -32.01
C ARG A 114 1.16 -3.59 -32.11
N SER A 115 -0.06 -3.05 -31.94
CA SER A 115 -0.26 -1.59 -31.96
C SER A 115 0.52 -0.90 -30.83
N HIS A 116 0.98 0.33 -31.08
CA HIS A 116 1.73 1.13 -30.09
C HIS A 116 1.03 1.23 -28.73
N SER A 117 -0.31 1.40 -28.73
CA SER A 117 -1.10 1.45 -27.50
C SER A 117 -1.05 0.12 -26.73
N THR A 118 -1.11 -1.00 -27.44
CA THR A 118 -1.04 -2.35 -26.83
C THR A 118 0.33 -2.62 -26.23
N ILE A 119 1.39 -2.26 -26.95
CA ILE A 119 2.78 -2.36 -26.47
C ILE A 119 2.93 -1.55 -25.18
N ASN A 120 2.53 -0.28 -25.20
CA ASN A 120 2.66 0.60 -24.03
C ASN A 120 1.86 0.10 -22.83
N ALA A 121 0.64 -0.42 -23.03
CA ALA A 121 -0.19 -0.95 -21.96
C ALA A 121 0.44 -2.18 -21.29
N LEU A 122 0.92 -3.12 -22.09
CA LEU A 122 1.49 -4.38 -21.60
C LEU A 122 2.86 -4.16 -20.95
N LEU A 123 3.72 -3.32 -21.54
CA LEU A 123 4.99 -2.92 -20.92
C LEU A 123 4.77 -2.13 -19.62
N GLY A 124 3.76 -1.26 -19.59
CA GLY A 124 3.33 -0.56 -18.37
C GLY A 124 2.88 -1.54 -17.28
N THR A 125 2.13 -2.58 -17.64
CA THR A 125 1.69 -3.61 -16.70
C THR A 125 2.85 -4.47 -16.20
N LEU A 126 3.76 -4.89 -17.09
CA LEU A 126 4.91 -5.71 -16.73
C LEU A 126 5.89 -4.96 -15.82
N SER A 127 6.19 -3.70 -16.14
CA SER A 127 6.98 -2.83 -15.27
C SER A 127 6.29 -2.58 -13.93
N ALA A 128 4.96 -2.49 -13.88
CA ALA A 128 4.22 -2.40 -12.64
C ALA A 128 4.29 -3.68 -11.79
N VAL A 129 4.29 -4.87 -12.41
CA VAL A 129 4.48 -6.15 -11.70
C VAL A 129 5.85 -6.23 -11.02
N ILE A 130 6.91 -5.80 -11.73
CA ILE A 130 8.27 -5.73 -11.19
C ILE A 130 8.34 -4.72 -10.04
N THR A 131 7.74 -3.55 -10.24
CA THR A 131 7.65 -2.48 -9.23
C THR A 131 6.90 -2.95 -7.97
N SER A 132 5.76 -3.62 -8.15
CA SER A 132 4.95 -4.16 -7.06
C SER A 132 5.74 -5.15 -6.22
N SER A 133 6.54 -6.02 -6.86
CA SER A 133 7.41 -6.97 -6.16
C SER A 133 8.46 -6.27 -5.30
N PHE A 134 9.07 -5.21 -5.83
CA PHE A 134 10.00 -4.37 -5.10
C PHE A 134 9.34 -3.60 -3.93
N MET A 135 8.06 -3.23 -4.06
CA MET A 135 7.29 -2.50 -3.04
C MET A 135 6.84 -3.32 -1.84
N ILE A 136 6.74 -4.65 -1.96
CA ILE A 136 6.15 -5.49 -0.91
C ILE A 136 6.82 -5.30 0.47
N PRO A 137 8.16 -5.30 0.62
CA PRO A 137 8.80 -5.11 1.92
C PRO A 137 8.46 -3.76 2.57
N PHE A 138 8.43 -2.68 1.79
CA PHE A 138 8.09 -1.34 2.27
C PHE A 138 6.62 -1.27 2.71
N ASP A 139 5.72 -1.89 1.94
CA ASP A 139 4.32 -2.00 2.28
C ASP A 139 4.12 -2.79 3.58
N VAL A 140 4.75 -3.96 3.73
CA VAL A 140 4.63 -4.80 4.94
C VAL A 140 5.09 -4.05 6.18
N ILE A 141 6.25 -3.40 6.13
CA ILE A 141 6.79 -2.65 7.27
C ILE A 141 5.90 -1.44 7.58
N SER A 142 5.48 -0.68 6.57
CA SER A 142 4.63 0.49 6.76
C SER A 142 3.26 0.12 7.33
N GLN A 143 2.63 -0.96 6.84
CA GLN A 143 1.33 -1.40 7.33
C GLN A 143 1.41 -1.95 8.76
N GLN A 144 2.46 -2.69 9.09
CA GLN A 144 2.72 -3.12 10.47
C GLN A 144 2.86 -1.93 11.43
N LEU A 145 3.51 -0.86 10.98
CA LEU A 145 3.59 0.39 11.74
C LEU A 145 2.24 1.10 11.89
N GLN A 146 1.42 1.11 10.85
CA GLN A 146 0.09 1.73 10.88
C GLN A 146 -0.84 1.04 11.88
N VAL A 147 -0.85 -0.30 11.91
CA VAL A 147 -1.70 -1.08 12.83
C VAL A 147 -1.14 -1.16 14.26
N SER A 148 0.14 -0.83 14.48
CA SER A 148 0.76 -0.88 15.80
C SER A 148 0.24 0.23 16.73
N ARG A 149 -0.35 -0.16 17.87
CA ARG A 149 -0.73 0.76 18.94
C ARG A 149 0.46 1.18 19.79
N SER A 150 0.49 2.43 20.26
CA SER A 150 1.49 2.94 21.19
C SER A 150 1.34 2.30 22.59
N PRO A 151 2.45 1.92 23.27
CA PRO A 151 2.41 1.17 24.54
C PRO A 151 1.81 1.93 25.72
N HIS A 152 1.71 3.26 25.68
CA HIS A 152 1.20 4.08 26.80
C HIS A 152 -0.28 3.87 27.15
N PHE A 153 -1.08 3.24 26.28
CA PHE A 153 -2.50 2.96 26.56
C PHE A 153 -2.74 1.58 27.18
N SER A 154 -1.72 0.70 27.19
CA SER A 154 -1.86 -0.65 27.78
C SER A 154 -1.75 -0.63 29.30
N THR A 155 -1.07 0.36 29.87
CA THR A 155 -0.81 0.45 31.31
C THR A 155 -2.04 0.86 32.13
N ASN A 156 -2.97 1.63 31.56
CA ASN A 156 -4.14 2.14 32.29
C ASN A 156 -5.31 1.13 32.34
N ASN A 157 -5.38 0.18 31.40
CA ASN A 157 -6.43 -0.85 31.41
C ASN A 157 -5.99 -2.12 32.17
N VAL A 158 -4.70 -2.47 32.17
CA VAL A 158 -4.20 -3.62 32.94
C VAL A 158 -4.28 -3.38 34.45
N THR A 159 -4.10 -2.14 34.90
CA THR A 159 -4.28 -1.75 36.31
C THR A 159 -5.75 -1.79 36.75
N GLN A 160 -6.71 -1.50 35.88
CA GLN A 160 -8.14 -1.67 36.22
C GLN A 160 -8.62 -3.13 36.21
N ILE A 161 -8.08 -3.99 35.33
CA ILE A 161 -8.46 -5.41 35.26
C ILE A 161 -7.93 -6.21 36.47
N ASN A 162 -6.78 -5.81 37.01
CA ASN A 162 -6.25 -6.47 38.21
C ASN A 162 -7.11 -6.22 39.47
N ASN A 163 -7.92 -5.16 39.47
CA ASN A 163 -8.75 -4.75 40.61
C ASN A 163 -10.20 -5.29 40.57
N THR A 164 -10.57 -6.15 39.61
CA THR A 164 -11.94 -6.72 39.55
C THR A 164 -12.02 -8.17 40.05
N SER A 165 -13.16 -8.48 40.67
CA SER A 165 -13.49 -9.72 41.38
C SER A 165 -13.25 -11.00 40.54
N PRO A 166 -12.77 -12.10 41.15
CA PRO A 166 -12.39 -13.35 40.46
C PRO A 166 -13.52 -13.97 39.61
N THR A 167 -14.78 -13.69 39.92
CA THR A 167 -15.95 -14.19 39.19
C THR A 167 -16.09 -13.56 37.79
N LEU A 168 -15.73 -12.27 37.65
CA LEU A 168 -15.77 -11.56 36.36
C LEU A 168 -14.61 -12.01 35.45
N LYS A 169 -13.44 -12.27 36.04
CA LYS A 169 -12.29 -12.88 35.33
C LYS A 169 -12.65 -14.26 34.77
N ARG A 170 -13.42 -15.06 35.54
CA ARG A 170 -13.91 -16.38 35.11
C ARG A 170 -14.95 -16.26 33.99
N ALA A 171 -15.91 -15.35 34.10
CA ALA A 171 -16.95 -15.11 33.09
C ALA A 171 -16.39 -14.64 31.73
N ILE A 172 -15.33 -13.83 31.74
CA ILE A 172 -14.62 -13.41 30.51
C ILE A 172 -13.83 -14.58 29.91
N SER A 173 -13.25 -15.46 30.74
CA SER A 173 -12.54 -16.65 30.24
C SER A 173 -13.48 -17.66 29.57
N THR A 174 -14.70 -17.84 30.09
CA THR A 174 -15.69 -18.79 29.56
C THR A 174 -16.44 -18.30 28.33
N ALA A 175 -16.48 -16.99 28.05
CA ALA A 175 -17.05 -16.45 26.81
C ALA A 175 -16.18 -16.69 25.56
N THR A 176 -14.95 -17.20 25.73
CA THR A 176 -13.97 -17.43 24.64
C THR A 176 -14.05 -18.84 24.05
N THR A 177 -14.92 -19.71 24.55
CA THR A 177 -15.04 -21.08 24.07
C THR A 177 -16.23 -21.24 23.12
N SER A 178 -16.08 -20.75 21.89
CA SER A 178 -16.95 -21.11 20.77
C SER A 178 -16.07 -21.41 19.56
N ASN A 179 -16.24 -22.61 19.00
CA ASN A 179 -15.45 -23.19 17.90
C ASN A 179 -15.47 -22.35 16.62
N GLN A 180 -14.64 -21.30 16.57
CA GLN A 180 -14.29 -20.54 15.36
C GLN A 180 -12.75 -20.50 15.27
N PRO A 181 -12.16 -20.69 14.07
CA PRO A 181 -10.71 -20.65 13.92
C PRO A 181 -10.19 -19.28 14.40
N THR A 182 -9.32 -19.34 15.41
CA THR A 182 -8.81 -18.23 16.19
C THR A 182 -7.96 -17.30 15.32
N TYR A 183 -8.56 -16.21 14.83
CA TYR A 183 -7.82 -15.07 14.28
C TYR A 183 -8.11 -13.84 15.13
N ILE A 184 -7.71 -13.91 16.39
CA ILE A 184 -7.76 -12.75 17.28
C ILE A 184 -6.54 -11.90 16.96
N VAL A 185 -6.75 -10.66 16.49
CA VAL A 185 -5.71 -9.63 16.57
C VAL A 185 -5.62 -9.23 18.03
N THR A 186 -4.85 -10.01 18.80
CA THR A 186 -4.66 -9.75 20.22
C THR A 186 -3.81 -8.50 20.37
N PRO A 187 -4.26 -7.47 21.12
CA PRO A 187 -3.35 -6.44 21.59
C PRO A 187 -2.32 -7.12 22.49
N HIS A 188 -1.05 -6.86 22.22
CA HIS A 188 0.12 -7.43 22.89
C HIS A 188 -0.03 -7.52 24.41
N ASN A 189 -0.37 -8.71 24.93
CA ASN A 189 -0.17 -9.10 26.33
C ASN A 189 1.02 -10.07 26.39
N THR A 190 2.22 -9.57 26.11
CA THR A 190 3.44 -10.23 26.57
C THR A 190 3.86 -9.54 27.86
N PRO A 191 4.04 -10.27 28.99
CA PRO A 191 4.43 -9.66 30.25
C PRO A 191 5.85 -9.11 30.12
N LEU A 192 5.97 -7.78 30.09
CA LEU A 192 7.25 -7.09 30.23
C LEU A 192 7.28 -6.48 31.64
N THR A 193 7.74 -7.25 32.62
CA THR A 193 8.47 -6.66 33.74
C THR A 193 9.94 -6.64 33.32
N PRO A 194 10.49 -5.51 32.86
CA PRO A 194 11.93 -5.41 32.66
C PRO A 194 12.59 -5.46 34.04
N ASN A 195 13.54 -6.38 34.23
CA ASN A 195 14.38 -6.41 35.41
C ASN A 195 15.21 -5.11 35.42
N ILE A 196 14.98 -4.27 36.41
CA ILE A 196 15.54 -2.91 36.54
C ILE A 196 17.07 -2.94 36.79
N ASN A 197 17.64 -4.13 37.05
CA ASN A 197 19.03 -4.29 37.49
C ASN A 197 20.01 -4.73 36.38
N ASP A 198 19.65 -4.70 35.10
CA ASP A 198 20.56 -5.12 34.02
C ASP A 198 21.50 -3.97 33.57
N PRO A 199 22.83 -4.05 33.79
CA PRO A 199 23.77 -2.96 33.51
C PRO A 199 23.98 -2.67 32.02
N HIS A 200 23.43 -3.48 31.11
CA HIS A 200 23.58 -3.31 29.65
C HIS A 200 22.52 -2.38 29.00
N LEU A 201 21.75 -1.63 29.78
CA LEU A 201 20.66 -0.78 29.32
C LEU A 201 21.10 0.52 28.59
N HIS A 202 22.41 0.74 28.40
CA HIS A 202 22.97 1.98 27.84
C HIS A 202 23.60 1.82 26.45
N SER A 203 22.94 1.12 25.51
CA SER A 203 23.06 1.40 24.07
C SER A 203 22.16 0.47 23.26
N VAL A 204 20.86 0.48 23.53
CA VAL A 204 19.93 -0.28 22.68
C VAL A 204 19.78 0.45 21.35
N SER A 205 20.66 0.13 20.41
CA SER A 205 20.62 0.56 19.02
C SER A 205 19.20 0.40 18.47
N LEU A 206 18.49 1.53 18.36
CA LEU A 206 17.10 1.63 17.91
C LEU A 206 16.88 1.02 16.51
N ARG A 207 17.96 0.85 15.72
CA ARG A 207 17.91 0.31 14.36
C ARG A 207 17.93 -1.22 14.32
N ASN A 208 18.70 -1.89 15.17
CA ASN A 208 18.89 -3.35 15.09
C ASN A 208 17.75 -4.15 15.76
N ASN A 209 16.88 -3.50 16.53
CA ASN A 209 15.78 -4.14 17.27
C ASN A 209 14.38 -3.92 16.68
N PHE A 210 14.23 -3.08 15.67
CA PHE A 210 12.91 -2.69 15.19
C PHE A 210 12.24 -3.78 14.32
N ILE A 211 12.99 -4.35 13.36
CA ILE A 211 12.48 -5.43 12.51
C ILE A 211 12.27 -6.72 13.30
N THR A 212 13.16 -7.01 14.26
CA THR A 212 13.04 -8.18 15.14
C THR A 212 11.85 -8.07 16.11
N ARG A 213 11.40 -6.86 16.46
CA ARG A 213 10.14 -6.63 17.21
C ARG A 213 8.88 -6.81 16.36
N LEU A 214 8.95 -6.58 15.06
CA LEU A 214 7.79 -6.71 14.15
C LEU A 214 7.57 -8.14 13.65
N LYS A 215 8.63 -8.94 13.66
CA LYS A 215 8.69 -10.25 13.06
C LYS A 215 8.52 -11.33 14.14
N PRO A 216 7.64 -12.34 13.94
CA PRO A 216 7.61 -13.52 14.81
C PRO A 216 8.98 -14.21 14.85
N LYS A 217 9.40 -14.68 16.04
CA LYS A 217 10.76 -15.24 16.25
C LYS A 217 11.10 -16.39 15.29
N ASP A 218 10.10 -17.19 14.91
CA ASP A 218 10.29 -18.47 14.21
C ASP A 218 10.16 -18.38 12.67
N VAL A 219 9.79 -17.22 12.12
CA VAL A 219 9.65 -17.04 10.66
C VAL A 219 10.98 -16.51 10.10
N PRO A 220 11.44 -16.83 8.88
CA PRO A 220 12.60 -16.15 8.29
C PRO A 220 12.25 -14.76 7.76
N LEU A 221 13.22 -13.83 7.71
CA LEU A 221 12.97 -12.41 7.41
C LEU A 221 12.34 -12.19 6.02
N HIS A 222 12.88 -12.86 4.99
CA HIS A 222 12.38 -12.71 3.62
C HIS A 222 10.93 -13.21 3.47
N HIS A 223 10.56 -14.31 4.13
CA HIS A 223 9.16 -14.78 4.13
C HIS A 223 8.22 -13.77 4.82
N PHE A 224 8.67 -13.16 5.93
CA PHE A 224 7.90 -12.11 6.58
C PHE A 224 7.74 -10.87 5.69
N LEU A 225 8.82 -10.40 5.07
CA LEU A 225 8.82 -9.20 4.24
C LEU A 225 8.07 -9.37 2.93
N TYR A 226 8.05 -10.57 2.35
CA TYR A 226 7.36 -10.87 1.08
C TYR A 226 6.02 -11.58 1.24
N ARG A 227 5.48 -11.66 2.46
CA ARG A 227 4.13 -12.19 2.65
C ARG A 227 3.10 -11.36 1.88
N GLY A 228 2.15 -12.04 1.28
CA GLY A 228 1.14 -11.40 0.43
C GLY A 228 1.68 -10.97 -0.94
N TRP A 229 2.90 -11.37 -1.34
CA TRP A 229 3.44 -11.10 -2.68
C TRP A 229 2.49 -11.59 -3.79
N ALA A 230 2.00 -12.83 -3.70
CA ALA A 230 1.04 -13.37 -4.66
C ALA A 230 -0.27 -12.56 -4.74
N ALA A 231 -0.84 -12.17 -3.59
CA ALA A 231 -2.03 -11.30 -3.55
C ALA A 231 -1.73 -9.90 -4.12
N GLY A 232 -0.51 -9.40 -3.90
CA GLY A 232 -0.04 -8.13 -4.48
C GLY A 232 0.13 -8.18 -6.00
N LEU A 233 0.60 -9.30 -6.54
CA LEU A 233 0.63 -9.52 -7.98
C LEU A 233 -0.77 -9.59 -8.58
N LEU A 234 -1.67 -10.37 -7.98
CA LEU A 234 -3.06 -10.45 -8.44
C LEU A 234 -3.75 -9.09 -8.42
N ASN A 235 -3.54 -8.29 -7.37
CA ASN A 235 -4.02 -6.91 -7.29
C ASN A 235 -3.50 -6.07 -8.48
N THR A 236 -2.20 -6.15 -8.79
CA THR A 236 -1.58 -5.41 -9.89
C THR A 236 -2.12 -5.85 -11.25
N ILE A 237 -2.15 -7.17 -11.49
CA ILE A 237 -2.61 -7.79 -12.73
C ILE A 237 -4.10 -7.52 -12.97
N SER A 238 -4.90 -7.41 -11.92
CA SER A 238 -6.31 -7.01 -12.05
C SER A 238 -6.49 -5.50 -12.25
N PHE A 239 -5.65 -4.66 -11.62
CA PHE A 239 -5.79 -3.21 -11.66
C PHE A 239 -5.44 -2.62 -13.03
N PHE A 240 -4.27 -2.94 -13.59
CA PHE A 240 -3.76 -2.23 -14.78
C PHE A 240 -4.57 -2.48 -16.06
N PRO A 241 -4.96 -3.72 -16.40
CA PRO A 241 -5.84 -3.97 -17.54
C PRO A 241 -7.20 -3.29 -17.36
N ALA A 242 -7.82 -3.39 -16.18
CA ALA A 242 -9.10 -2.75 -15.90
C ALA A 242 -9.00 -1.22 -16.03
N TYR A 243 -7.91 -0.62 -15.57
CA TYR A 243 -7.63 0.80 -15.75
C TYR A 243 -7.49 1.15 -17.23
N PHE A 244 -6.64 0.43 -17.96
CA PHE A 244 -6.34 0.72 -19.35
C PHE A 244 -7.58 0.60 -20.25
N PHE A 245 -8.30 -0.52 -20.18
CA PHE A 245 -9.51 -0.73 -21.00
C PHE A 245 -10.60 0.28 -20.68
N THR A 246 -10.78 0.61 -19.40
CA THR A 246 -11.76 1.62 -19.00
C THR A 246 -11.33 3.00 -19.48
N TYR A 247 -10.04 3.31 -19.39
CA TYR A 247 -9.48 4.58 -19.84
C TYR A 247 -9.66 4.77 -21.35
N THR A 248 -9.34 3.75 -22.16
CA THR A 248 -9.53 3.80 -23.62
C THR A 248 -11.01 3.89 -23.98
N TYR A 249 -11.86 3.08 -23.35
CA TYR A 249 -13.31 3.12 -23.55
C TYR A 249 -13.92 4.48 -23.22
N THR A 250 -13.47 5.08 -22.11
CA THR A 250 -13.93 6.41 -21.68
C THR A 250 -13.47 7.50 -22.64
N LEU A 251 -12.24 7.43 -23.14
CA LEU A 251 -11.73 8.37 -24.14
C LEU A 251 -12.49 8.31 -25.47
N GLU A 252 -12.93 7.11 -25.87
CA GLU A 252 -13.68 6.91 -27.12
C GLU A 252 -15.15 7.32 -26.98
N THR A 253 -15.76 7.11 -25.81
CA THR A 253 -17.20 7.28 -25.60
C THR A 253 -17.59 8.66 -25.06
N LEU A 254 -16.72 9.32 -24.28
CA LEU A 254 -17.06 10.56 -23.57
C LEU A 254 -16.25 11.76 -24.10
N GLN A 255 -16.95 12.72 -24.74
CA GLN A 255 -16.36 13.97 -25.23
C GLN A 255 -15.77 14.85 -24.10
N LYS A 256 -14.52 15.28 -24.32
CA LYS A 256 -13.71 16.44 -23.83
C LYS A 256 -13.80 16.98 -22.39
N ASN A 257 -14.85 16.73 -21.60
CA ASN A 257 -15.09 17.40 -20.31
C ASN A 257 -15.19 16.47 -19.09
N GLN A 258 -15.13 15.14 -19.26
CA GLN A 258 -15.03 14.22 -18.12
C GLN A 258 -13.56 13.82 -17.90
N HIS A 259 -13.15 13.61 -16.65
CA HIS A 259 -11.79 13.17 -16.31
C HIS A 259 -11.69 11.64 -16.49
N PRO A 260 -11.26 11.10 -17.65
CA PRO A 260 -11.28 9.66 -17.93
C PRO A 260 -10.45 8.85 -16.94
N GLY A 261 -9.38 9.45 -16.41
CA GLY A 261 -8.52 8.84 -15.40
C GLY A 261 -9.22 8.58 -14.07
N VAL A 262 -10.22 9.39 -13.70
CA VAL A 262 -10.98 9.20 -12.46
C VAL A 262 -11.90 7.98 -12.58
N MET A 263 -12.63 7.87 -13.69
CA MET A 263 -13.53 6.74 -13.93
C MET A 263 -12.76 5.43 -14.11
N ALA A 264 -11.67 5.47 -14.88
CA ALA A 264 -10.74 4.35 -15.00
C ALA A 264 -10.15 3.93 -13.65
N GLY A 265 -9.76 4.89 -12.81
CA GLY A 265 -9.24 4.62 -11.46
C GLY A 265 -10.27 3.98 -10.54
N ALA A 266 -11.53 4.41 -10.61
CA ALA A 266 -12.63 3.85 -9.82
C ALA A 266 -12.93 2.39 -10.22
N ILE A 267 -13.09 2.12 -11.52
CA ILE A 267 -13.37 0.77 -12.02
C ILE A 267 -12.20 -0.18 -11.73
N ALA A 268 -10.96 0.25 -12.03
CA ALA A 268 -9.76 -0.54 -11.75
C ALA A 268 -9.64 -0.90 -10.27
N THR A 269 -10.02 0.02 -9.40
CA THR A 269 -10.03 -0.22 -7.96
C THR A 269 -11.12 -1.18 -7.53
N PHE A 270 -12.31 -1.06 -8.11
CA PHE A 270 -13.39 -1.98 -7.82
C PHE A 270 -13.01 -3.42 -8.18
N THR A 271 -12.44 -3.63 -9.37
CA THR A 271 -11.98 -4.94 -9.84
C THR A 271 -10.85 -5.52 -8.99
N SER A 272 -9.94 -4.68 -8.49
CA SER A 272 -8.77 -5.12 -7.72
C SER A 272 -9.02 -5.20 -6.20
N ALA A 273 -10.18 -4.77 -5.72
CA ALA A 273 -10.50 -4.68 -4.30
C ALA A 273 -10.36 -5.99 -3.51
N PRO A 274 -10.88 -7.13 -4.01
CA PRO A 274 -10.79 -8.39 -3.29
C PRO A 274 -9.34 -8.77 -3.00
N PHE A 275 -8.46 -8.60 -3.99
CA PHE A 275 -7.03 -8.88 -3.86
C PHE A 275 -6.33 -7.88 -2.94
N ASP A 276 -6.76 -6.62 -2.93
CA ASP A 276 -6.24 -5.58 -2.03
C ASP A 276 -6.57 -5.87 -0.57
N VAL A 277 -7.79 -6.33 -0.27
CA VAL A 277 -8.19 -6.74 1.08
C VAL A 277 -7.39 -7.97 1.52
N VAL A 278 -7.30 -9.00 0.67
CA VAL A 278 -6.52 -10.21 0.96
C VAL A 278 -5.04 -9.88 1.18
N LYS A 279 -4.44 -9.06 0.31
CA LYS A 279 -3.05 -8.58 0.45
C LYS A 279 -2.87 -7.89 1.79
N THR A 280 -3.73 -6.92 2.11
CA THR A 280 -3.57 -6.12 3.33
C THR A 280 -3.73 -6.98 4.58
N LYS A 281 -4.73 -7.87 4.63
CA LYS A 281 -4.94 -8.81 5.76
C LYS A 281 -3.74 -9.75 5.96
N ILE A 282 -3.12 -10.26 4.90
CA ILE A 282 -1.89 -11.09 5.00
C ILE A 282 -0.70 -10.27 5.51
N GLN A 283 -0.56 -9.03 5.07
CA GLN A 283 0.57 -8.15 5.41
C GLN A 283 0.48 -7.58 6.83
N ILE A 284 -0.72 -7.48 7.41
CA ILE A 284 -0.92 -7.02 8.79
C ILE A 284 -1.04 -8.16 9.81
N ALA A 285 -1.32 -9.39 9.37
CA ALA A 285 -1.40 -10.56 10.24
C ALA A 285 -0.14 -10.69 11.13
N ARG A 286 -0.32 -10.95 12.42
CA ARG A 286 0.78 -11.07 13.40
C ARG A 286 1.01 -12.51 13.85
N GLU A 287 -0.08 -13.23 14.13
CA GLU A 287 -0.07 -14.60 14.63
C GLU A 287 -0.90 -15.48 13.69
N ALA A 288 -0.40 -15.70 12.48
CA ALA A 288 -1.04 -16.60 11.52
C ALA A 288 -0.02 -17.63 11.02
N GLY A 289 -0.43 -18.89 10.98
CA GLY A 289 0.38 -19.98 10.47
C GLY A 289 0.71 -19.76 8.98
N GLN A 290 1.86 -20.28 8.51
CA GLN A 290 2.30 -20.07 7.12
C GLN A 290 1.27 -20.56 6.08
N LYS A 291 0.50 -21.60 6.38
CA LYS A 291 -0.57 -22.10 5.50
C LYS A 291 -1.73 -21.10 5.39
N GLU A 292 -2.04 -20.37 6.45
CA GLU A 292 -3.15 -19.41 6.51
C GLU A 292 -2.83 -18.11 5.77
N LEU A 293 -1.54 -17.79 5.64
CA LEU A 293 -1.05 -16.63 4.89
C LEU A 293 -1.06 -16.82 3.36
N ARG A 294 -1.49 -17.99 2.86
CA ARG A 294 -1.72 -18.21 1.42
C ARG A 294 -2.96 -17.43 0.98
N TRP A 295 -2.89 -16.76 -0.17
CA TRP A 295 -3.92 -15.82 -0.60
C TRP A 295 -5.31 -16.46 -0.75
N TRP A 296 -5.39 -17.70 -1.23
CA TRP A 296 -6.66 -18.42 -1.38
C TRP A 296 -7.24 -18.85 -0.03
N ASN A 297 -6.41 -19.27 0.92
CA ASN A 297 -6.86 -19.63 2.26
C ASN A 297 -7.38 -18.41 3.00
N MET A 298 -6.67 -17.28 2.89
CA MET A 298 -7.15 -16.00 3.43
C MET A 298 -8.47 -15.57 2.77
N ALA A 299 -8.58 -15.65 1.44
CA ALA A 299 -9.81 -15.32 0.73
C ALA A 299 -10.99 -16.20 1.17
N ALA A 300 -10.78 -17.52 1.24
CA ALA A 300 -11.78 -18.47 1.71
C ALA A 300 -12.19 -18.20 3.18
N SER A 301 -11.22 -17.87 4.04
CA SER A 301 -11.48 -17.50 5.44
C SER A 301 -12.33 -16.23 5.54
N ILE A 302 -12.03 -15.18 4.77
CA ILE A 302 -12.83 -13.94 4.72
C ILE A 302 -14.26 -14.24 4.27
N VAL A 303 -14.43 -15.00 3.19
CA VAL A 303 -15.77 -15.33 2.68
C VAL A 303 -16.56 -16.18 3.69
N LYS A 304 -15.91 -17.09 4.41
CA LYS A 304 -16.55 -17.93 5.44
C LYS A 304 -16.96 -17.14 6.68
N THR A 305 -16.19 -16.13 7.07
CA THR A 305 -16.38 -15.37 8.33
C THR A 305 -17.18 -14.08 8.16
N GLU A 306 -16.87 -13.30 7.13
CA GLU A 306 -17.43 -11.97 6.86
C GLU A 306 -18.37 -11.96 5.62
N GLY A 307 -18.47 -13.07 4.90
CA GLY A 307 -19.18 -13.17 3.63
C GLY A 307 -18.44 -12.48 2.47
N VAL A 308 -19.06 -12.46 1.28
CA VAL A 308 -18.49 -11.81 0.09
C VAL A 308 -18.28 -10.31 0.30
N LYS A 309 -19.12 -9.66 1.14
CA LYS A 309 -18.97 -8.26 1.50
C LYS A 309 -17.65 -7.98 2.25
N GLY A 310 -17.10 -8.96 2.96
CA GLY A 310 -15.79 -8.89 3.61
C GLY A 310 -14.64 -8.54 2.65
N LEU A 311 -14.72 -9.02 1.40
CA LEU A 311 -13.72 -8.74 0.36
C LEU A 311 -13.72 -7.29 -0.13
N PHE A 312 -14.72 -6.49 0.26
CA PHE A 312 -14.85 -5.07 -0.12
C PHE A 312 -14.78 -4.13 1.10
N VAL A 313 -14.36 -4.62 2.26
CA VAL A 313 -14.20 -3.79 3.47
C VAL A 313 -13.13 -2.72 3.26
N GLY A 314 -13.48 -1.47 3.60
CA GLY A 314 -12.63 -0.30 3.40
C GLY A 314 -12.64 0.25 1.96
N MET A 315 -13.50 -0.26 1.08
CA MET A 315 -13.66 0.25 -0.29
C MET A 315 -14.05 1.73 -0.31
N SER A 316 -14.98 2.15 0.54
CA SER A 316 -15.40 3.56 0.62
C SER A 316 -14.22 4.47 0.92
N ALA A 317 -13.42 4.14 1.96
CA ALA A 317 -12.19 4.86 2.28
C ALA A 317 -11.23 4.96 1.09
N ARG A 318 -11.13 3.88 0.31
CA ARG A 318 -10.30 3.83 -0.88
C ARG A 318 -10.82 4.75 -2.00
N MET A 319 -12.13 4.75 -2.26
CA MET A 319 -12.75 5.65 -3.25
C MET A 319 -12.50 7.12 -2.91
N TRP A 320 -12.66 7.49 -1.63
CA TRP A 320 -12.40 8.85 -1.14
C TRP A 320 -10.96 9.32 -1.32
N VAL A 321 -9.99 8.39 -1.35
CA VAL A 321 -8.58 8.73 -1.61
C VAL A 321 -8.31 8.83 -3.10
N ILE A 322 -8.83 7.93 -3.91
CA ILE A 322 -8.40 7.79 -5.31
C ILE A 322 -8.77 8.99 -6.16
N VAL A 323 -9.99 9.52 -6.00
CA VAL A 323 -10.47 10.64 -6.82
C VAL A 323 -9.63 11.91 -6.56
N PRO A 324 -9.40 12.34 -5.30
CA PRO A 324 -8.56 13.51 -5.04
C PRO A 324 -7.06 13.24 -5.28
N LEU A 325 -6.58 12.03 -4.95
CA LEU A 325 -5.17 11.67 -5.15
C LEU A 325 -4.81 11.68 -6.64
N GLY A 326 -5.67 11.17 -7.52
CA GLY A 326 -5.46 11.21 -8.97
C GLY A 326 -5.35 12.64 -9.49
N SER A 327 -6.28 13.50 -9.07
CA SER A 327 -6.31 14.92 -9.43
C SER A 327 -5.06 15.66 -8.93
N LEU A 328 -4.64 15.41 -7.69
CA LEU A 328 -3.47 16.06 -7.10
C LEU A 328 -2.16 15.56 -7.72
N ASN A 329 -2.03 14.26 -8.04
CA ASN A 329 -0.85 13.76 -8.77
C ASN A 329 -0.75 14.38 -10.15
N PHE A 330 -1.87 14.57 -10.85
CA PHE A 330 -1.88 15.23 -12.16
C PHE A 330 -1.42 16.69 -12.05
N TRP A 331 -1.97 17.44 -11.08
CA TRP A 331 -1.55 18.81 -10.81
C TRP A 331 -0.05 18.91 -10.44
N VAL A 332 0.44 18.00 -9.60
CA VAL A 332 1.86 17.90 -9.24
C VAL A 332 2.71 17.63 -10.48
N PHE A 333 2.29 16.69 -11.34
CA PHE A 333 2.99 16.36 -12.57
C PHE A 333 3.10 17.57 -13.51
N GLU A 334 2.00 18.32 -13.69
CA GLU A 334 2.01 19.53 -14.50
C GLU A 334 2.98 20.57 -13.95
N LYS A 335 2.98 20.81 -12.63
CA LYS A 335 3.92 21.75 -11.99
C LYS A 335 5.38 21.31 -12.08
N VAL A 336 5.67 20.03 -11.83
CA VAL A 336 7.02 19.45 -11.97
C VAL A 336 7.52 19.64 -13.39
N ARG A 337 6.68 19.35 -14.39
CA ARG A 337 7.03 19.53 -15.80
C ARG A 337 7.35 20.99 -16.08
N ASP A 338 6.45 21.92 -15.72
CA ASP A 338 6.60 23.34 -16.02
C ASP A 338 7.89 23.93 -15.41
N TRP A 339 8.26 23.51 -14.19
CA TRP A 339 9.52 23.92 -13.54
C TRP A 339 10.78 23.29 -14.14
N SER A 340 10.62 22.21 -14.90
CA SER A 340 11.74 21.48 -15.51
C SER A 340 11.98 21.88 -16.97
N VAL A 341 11.17 22.78 -17.52
CA VAL A 341 11.38 23.30 -18.88
C VAL A 341 12.57 24.25 -18.89
N VAL A 342 13.52 24.00 -19.79
CA VAL A 342 14.68 24.84 -20.04
C VAL A 342 14.66 25.27 -21.51
N LYS A 343 15.07 26.51 -21.78
CA LYS A 343 15.25 27.01 -23.15
C LYS A 343 16.51 26.40 -23.75
N ILE A 344 16.40 25.88 -24.97
CA ILE A 344 17.58 25.44 -25.73
C ILE A 344 18.39 26.70 -26.05
N PRO A 345 19.68 26.80 -25.68
CA PRO A 345 20.53 27.84 -26.24
C PRO A 345 20.61 27.58 -27.74
N LEU A 346 20.09 28.50 -28.55
CA LEU A 346 20.35 28.50 -29.99
C LEU A 346 21.86 28.58 -30.12
N LYS A 347 22.47 27.53 -30.67
CA LYS A 347 23.86 27.60 -31.11
C LYS A 347 23.82 28.56 -32.30
N ASP A 348 24.38 29.75 -32.13
CA ASP A 348 24.61 30.63 -33.27
C ASP A 348 25.58 29.91 -34.22
N GLU A 349 25.05 29.57 -35.40
CA GLU A 349 25.66 29.05 -36.63
C GLU A 349 26.31 27.66 -36.64
#